data_AF-A0A7H8MHQ8-F1
#
_entry.id   AF-A0A7H8MHQ8-F1
#
_cell.length_a   1.000
_cell.length_b   1.000
_cell.length_c   1.000
_cell.angle_alpha   90.00
_cell.angle_beta   90.00
_cell.angle_gamma   90.00
#
_symmetry.space_group_name_H-M   'P 1'
#
loop_
_entity.id
_entity.type
_entity.pdbx_description
1 polymer ?
#
loop_
_entity_poly.entity_id
_entity_poly.type
_entity_poly.pdbx_seq_one_letter_code
_entity_poly.pdbx_strand_id
1 'polypeptide(L)'
;MLKSLIPSRLVTIVSDAVRSVVSPASLMTEVAAPVTVAPDPAGLYEADEVPPVADIEAAAAAFDVAAQQARAGDRGKRAAKKILDRLPAGRYGSWLVTRTVSNRQTADLDAIRAIFKANGLGPVPMKSSAPSLKVEHLAEVPAAAPVLVAA
;
A
#
# COMPACT_ATOMS: atom_id res chain seq x y z
N MET A 1 -44.93 -30.69 28.10
CA MET A 1 -44.01 -29.56 27.86
C MET A 1 -42.61 -30.11 27.61
N LEU A 2 -42.23 -30.41 26.36
CA LEU A 2 -40.85 -30.76 26.00
C LEU A 2 -40.22 -29.58 25.26
N LYS A 3 -39.28 -28.88 25.90
CA LYS A 3 -38.50 -27.81 25.28
C LYS A 3 -37.31 -28.43 24.54
N SER A 4 -37.37 -28.32 23.22
CA SER A 4 -36.30 -28.60 22.26
C SER A 4 -35.01 -27.87 22.63
N LEU A 5 -33.98 -28.62 23.03
CA LEU A 5 -32.60 -28.17 23.19
C LEU A 5 -31.84 -28.44 21.89
N ILE A 6 -31.97 -27.54 20.91
CA ILE A 6 -31.00 -27.46 19.82
C ILE A 6 -29.95 -26.45 20.27
N PRO A 7 -28.71 -26.87 20.58
CA PRO A 7 -27.67 -25.95 21.04
C PRO A 7 -27.30 -25.00 19.89
N SER A 8 -27.50 -23.71 20.13
CA SER A 8 -27.24 -22.58 19.22
C SER A 8 -25.85 -22.55 18.58
N ARG A 9 -24.90 -23.31 19.13
CA ARG A 9 -23.53 -23.47 18.62
C ARG A 9 -23.44 -24.30 17.33
N LEU A 10 -24.35 -25.26 17.11
CA LEU A 10 -24.33 -26.06 15.88
C LEU A 10 -24.86 -25.27 14.68
N VAL A 11 -25.81 -24.37 14.90
CA VAL A 11 -26.36 -23.49 13.85
C VAL A 11 -25.30 -22.48 13.37
N THR A 12 -24.45 -21.98 14.27
CA THR A 12 -23.39 -21.02 13.94
C THR A 12 -22.27 -21.65 13.11
N ILE A 13 -21.86 -22.88 13.43
CA ILE A 13 -20.81 -23.59 12.69
C ILE A 13 -21.23 -23.91 11.24
N VAL A 14 -22.50 -24.29 11.04
CA VAL A 14 -23.02 -24.55 9.69
C VAL A 14 -23.17 -23.25 8.88
N SER A 15 -23.61 -22.14 9.49
CA SER A 15 -23.68 -20.84 8.79
C SER A 15 -22.31 -20.29 8.40
N ASP A 16 -21.27 -20.42 9.24
CA ASP A 16 -19.92 -20.01 8.89
C ASP A 16 -19.33 -20.90 7.78
N ALA A 17 -19.62 -22.20 7.79
CA ALA A 17 -19.21 -23.11 6.73
C ALA A 17 -19.91 -22.79 5.39
N VAL A 18 -21.22 -22.51 5.39
CA VAL A 18 -21.94 -22.13 4.16
C VAL A 18 -21.46 -20.78 3.63
N ARG A 19 -21.20 -19.80 4.52
CA ARG A 19 -20.63 -18.50 4.13
C ARG A 19 -19.19 -18.61 3.63
N SER A 20 -18.45 -19.62 4.07
CA SER A 20 -17.10 -19.94 3.59
C SER A 20 -17.08 -20.63 2.23
N VAL A 21 -18.16 -21.30 1.82
CA VAL A 21 -18.23 -22.09 0.57
C VAL A 21 -18.94 -21.33 -0.56
N VAL A 22 -19.76 -20.32 -0.23
CA VAL A 22 -20.24 -19.32 -1.19
C VAL A 22 -19.09 -18.37 -1.55
N SER A 23 -18.16 -18.92 -2.34
CA SER A 23 -17.23 -18.28 -3.25
C SER A 23 -16.72 -16.88 -2.85
N PRO A 24 -15.53 -16.80 -2.23
CA PRO A 24 -14.79 -15.54 -2.13
C PRO A 24 -14.44 -14.96 -3.52
N ALA A 25 -14.43 -15.81 -4.55
CA ALA A 25 -14.03 -15.44 -5.91
C ALA A 25 -15.02 -14.48 -6.59
N SER A 26 -16.30 -14.50 -6.22
CA SER A 26 -17.32 -13.60 -6.81
C SER A 26 -17.33 -12.18 -6.23
N LEU A 27 -16.60 -11.90 -5.15
CA LEU A 27 -16.48 -10.55 -4.58
C LEU A 27 -15.26 -9.77 -5.11
N MET A 28 -14.41 -10.41 -5.89
CA MET A 28 -13.24 -9.81 -6.52
C MET A 28 -13.47 -9.68 -8.02
N THR A 29 -14.52 -8.96 -8.41
CA THR A 29 -14.47 -8.27 -9.70
C THR A 29 -13.43 -7.18 -9.52
N GLU A 30 -12.18 -7.53 -9.82
CA GLU A 30 -11.09 -6.60 -10.02
C GLU A 30 -11.48 -5.76 -11.24
N VAL A 31 -12.23 -4.69 -11.00
CA VAL A 31 -12.37 -3.61 -11.96
C VAL A 31 -10.95 -3.05 -12.08
N ALA A 32 -10.20 -3.57 -13.05
CA ALA A 32 -8.96 -2.99 -13.49
C ALA A 32 -9.28 -1.56 -13.91
N ALA A 33 -9.12 -0.63 -12.97
CA ALA A 33 -9.20 0.78 -13.27
C ALA A 33 -8.19 1.04 -14.40
N PRO A 34 -8.57 1.79 -15.45
CA PRO A 34 -7.64 2.10 -16.52
C PRO A 34 -6.41 2.74 -15.91
N VAL A 35 -5.25 2.10 -16.05
CA VAL A 35 -3.97 2.67 -15.64
C VAL A 35 -3.72 3.84 -16.59
N THR A 36 -4.12 5.04 -16.17
CA THR A 36 -3.76 6.26 -16.87
C THR A 36 -2.26 6.45 -16.69
N VAL A 37 -1.50 6.20 -17.76
CA VAL A 37 -0.06 6.45 -17.82
C VAL A 37 0.15 7.93 -17.51
N ALA A 38 0.93 8.22 -16.47
CA ALA A 38 1.26 9.60 -16.13
C ALA A 38 2.16 10.18 -17.22
N PRO A 39 2.09 11.50 -17.49
CA PRO A 39 3.05 12.13 -18.38
C PRO A 39 4.46 11.94 -17.83
N ASP A 40 5.41 11.77 -18.75
CA ASP A 40 6.82 11.61 -18.41
C ASP A 40 7.33 12.81 -17.60
N PRO A 41 8.21 12.58 -16.60
CA PRO A 41 8.80 13.67 -15.84
C PRO A 41 9.72 14.51 -16.74
N ALA A 42 9.89 15.78 -16.39
CA ALA A 42 10.88 16.62 -17.07
C ALA A 42 12.30 16.13 -16.77
N GLY A 43 13.19 16.16 -17.77
CA GLY A 43 14.61 15.81 -17.62
C GLY A 43 14.90 14.30 -17.69
N LEU A 44 14.17 13.57 -18.54
CA LEU A 44 14.56 12.21 -18.91
C LEU A 44 15.88 12.22 -19.70
N TYR A 45 16.58 11.08 -19.69
CA TYR A 45 17.74 10.89 -20.56
C TYR A 45 17.35 11.01 -22.03
N GLU A 46 18.16 11.74 -22.80
CA GLU A 46 18.11 11.69 -24.24
C GLU A 46 18.64 10.33 -24.74
N ALA A 47 18.30 9.94 -25.98
CA ALA A 47 18.57 8.59 -26.48
C ALA A 47 20.06 8.20 -26.49
N ASP A 48 20.95 9.17 -26.62
CA ASP A 48 22.41 9.04 -26.59
C ASP A 48 23.00 9.11 -25.17
N GLU A 49 22.22 9.54 -24.19
CA GLU A 49 22.62 9.65 -22.78
C GLU A 49 22.13 8.48 -21.92
N VAL A 50 21.33 7.56 -22.50
CA VAL A 50 20.80 6.40 -21.78
C VAL A 50 21.95 5.52 -21.29
N PRO A 51 22.05 5.25 -19.97
CA PRO A 51 23.08 4.37 -19.44
C PRO A 51 23.03 2.96 -20.04
N PRO A 52 24.14 2.21 -20.02
CA PRO A 52 24.16 0.81 -20.37
C PRO A 52 23.08 0.01 -19.63
N VAL A 53 22.45 -0.95 -20.31
CA VAL A 53 21.37 -1.78 -19.73
C VAL A 53 21.80 -2.44 -18.42
N ALA A 54 23.05 -2.91 -18.33
CA ALA A 54 23.60 -3.51 -17.11
C ALA A 54 23.55 -2.56 -15.90
N ASP A 55 23.76 -1.26 -16.12
CA ASP A 55 23.71 -0.25 -15.05
C ASP A 55 22.25 0.01 -14.64
N ILE A 56 21.32 0.02 -15.59
CA ILE A 56 19.88 0.15 -15.32
C ILE A 56 19.38 -1.05 -14.51
N GLU A 57 19.77 -2.28 -14.88
CA GLU A 57 19.41 -3.50 -14.17
C GLU A 57 20.01 -3.53 -12.75
N ALA A 58 21.29 -3.18 -12.62
CA ALA A 58 21.94 -3.08 -11.32
C ALA A 58 21.27 -2.03 -10.42
N ALA A 59 20.92 -0.86 -10.97
CA ALA A 59 20.19 0.18 -10.27
C ALA A 59 18.78 -0.26 -9.86
N ALA A 60 18.05 -0.95 -10.73
CA ALA A 60 16.71 -1.47 -10.43
C ALA A 60 16.75 -2.53 -9.32
N ALA A 61 17.70 -3.45 -9.36
CA ALA A 61 17.89 -4.46 -8.32
C ALA A 61 18.24 -3.82 -6.97
N ALA A 62 19.17 -2.85 -6.96
CA ALA A 62 19.52 -2.10 -5.76
C ALA A 62 18.32 -1.33 -5.18
N PHE A 63 17.51 -0.73 -6.05
CA PHE A 63 16.29 -0.01 -5.67
C PHE A 63 15.27 -0.94 -5.00
N ASP A 64 15.00 -2.13 -5.56
CA ASP A 64 14.05 -3.06 -4.95
C ASP A 64 14.52 -3.51 -3.56
N VAL A 65 15.79 -3.91 -3.42
CA VAL A 65 16.37 -4.29 -2.12
C VAL A 65 16.20 -3.18 -1.10
N ALA A 66 16.55 -1.94 -1.45
CA ALA A 66 16.40 -0.78 -0.58
C ALA A 66 14.93 -0.52 -0.22
N ALA A 67 14.01 -0.65 -1.18
CA ALA A 67 12.58 -0.47 -0.95
C ALA A 67 12.03 -1.53 0.01
N GLN A 68 12.44 -2.79 -0.11
CA GLN A 68 12.04 -3.85 0.82
C GLN A 68 12.58 -3.61 2.22
N GLN A 69 13.84 -3.21 2.36
CA GLN A 69 14.44 -2.86 3.64
C GLN A 69 13.70 -1.70 4.30
N ALA A 70 13.38 -0.64 3.55
CA ALA A 70 12.61 0.50 4.05
C ALA A 70 11.22 0.06 4.57
N ARG A 71 10.49 -0.75 3.78
CA ARG A 71 9.18 -1.29 4.20
C ARG A 71 9.28 -2.16 5.44
N ALA A 72 10.30 -3.02 5.52
CA ALA A 72 10.55 -3.86 6.69
C ALA A 72 10.86 -3.01 7.94
N GLY A 73 11.72 -2.00 7.79
CA GLY A 73 12.03 -1.02 8.82
C GLY A 73 10.78 -0.28 9.30
N ASP A 74 9.92 0.17 8.39
CA ASP A 74 8.67 0.84 8.75
C ASP A 74 7.68 -0.07 9.47
N ARG A 75 7.58 -1.34 9.06
CA ARG A 75 6.79 -2.34 9.80
C ARG A 75 7.36 -2.56 11.20
N GLY A 76 8.68 -2.69 11.33
CA GLY A 76 9.38 -2.80 12.61
C GLY A 76 9.13 -1.59 13.51
N LYS A 77 9.25 -0.37 12.98
CA LYS A 77 8.95 0.87 13.71
C LYS A 77 7.50 0.91 14.20
N ARG A 78 6.53 0.57 13.35
CA ARG A 78 5.11 0.50 13.74
C ARG A 78 4.88 -0.52 14.86
N ALA A 79 5.50 -1.70 14.77
CA ALA A 79 5.38 -2.73 15.79
C ALA A 79 5.99 -2.27 17.13
N ALA A 80 7.21 -1.73 17.12
CA ALA A 80 7.87 -1.20 18.31
C ALA A 80 7.06 -0.07 18.96
N LYS A 81 6.51 0.85 18.16
CA LYS A 81 5.72 1.99 18.63
C LYS A 81 4.49 1.56 19.43
N LYS A 82 3.86 0.40 19.12
CA LYS A 82 2.73 -0.14 19.91
C LYS A 82 3.07 -0.36 21.38
N ILE A 83 4.32 -0.71 21.68
CA ILE A 83 4.82 -0.89 23.04
C ILE A 83 5.27 0.45 23.61
N LEU A 84 6.12 1.17 22.87
CA LEU A 84 6.75 2.40 23.36
C LEU A 84 5.75 3.53 23.63
N ASP A 85 4.64 3.63 22.88
CA ASP A 85 3.62 4.67 23.10
C ASP A 85 2.85 4.51 24.42
N ARG A 86 2.82 3.30 25.01
CA ARG A 86 2.12 3.05 26.27
C ARG A 86 2.99 3.29 27.51
N LEU A 87 4.28 3.55 27.32
CA LEU A 87 5.21 3.77 28.42
C LEU A 87 5.21 5.24 28.85
N PRO A 88 5.23 5.52 30.17
CA PRO A 88 5.57 6.86 30.65
C PRO A 88 7.02 7.21 30.29
N ALA A 89 7.37 8.50 30.40
CA ALA A 89 8.75 8.91 30.26
C ALA A 89 9.59 8.30 31.39
N GLY A 90 10.77 7.77 31.06
CA GLY A 90 11.62 7.06 32.02
C GLY A 90 12.71 6.23 31.35
N ARG A 91 13.58 5.63 32.17
CA ARG A 91 14.66 4.74 31.72
C ARG A 91 14.21 3.28 31.79
N TYR A 92 14.42 2.54 30.71
CA TYR A 92 14.12 1.12 30.57
C TYR A 92 15.38 0.38 30.09
N GLY A 93 16.12 -0.20 31.04
CA GLY A 93 17.43 -0.81 30.79
C GLY A 93 18.44 0.22 30.25
N SER A 94 18.91 -0.01 29.03
CA SER A 94 19.85 0.87 28.33
C SER A 94 19.17 2.01 27.57
N TRP A 95 17.84 2.08 27.54
CA TRP A 95 17.08 3.03 26.73
C TRP A 95 16.38 4.09 27.60
N LEU A 96 16.36 5.34 27.14
CA LEU A 96 15.64 6.44 27.77
C LEU A 96 14.46 6.85 26.88
N VAL A 97 13.25 6.85 27.43
CA VAL A 97 12.01 7.28 26.76
C VAL A 97 11.65 8.69 27.25
N THR A 98 11.60 9.65 26.33
CA THR A 98 11.19 11.03 26.58
C THR A 98 9.95 11.40 25.76
N ARG A 99 9.20 12.40 26.22
CA ARG A 99 8.03 12.95 25.51
C ARG A 99 8.25 14.44 25.29
N THR A 100 8.18 14.88 24.04
CA THR A 100 8.35 16.28 23.65
C THR A 100 7.22 16.65 22.70
N VAL A 101 6.53 17.76 23.00
CA VAL A 101 5.48 18.29 22.13
C VAL A 101 6.15 19.07 20.99
N SER A 102 5.70 18.86 19.75
CA SER A 102 6.18 19.65 18.62
C SER A 102 5.52 21.04 18.64
N ASN A 103 6.30 22.08 18.36
CA ASN A 103 5.76 23.43 18.13
C ASN A 103 5.20 23.62 16.71
N ARG A 104 5.23 22.58 15.87
CA ARG A 104 4.68 22.64 14.51
C ARG A 104 3.16 22.59 14.56
N GLN A 105 2.52 23.61 13.99
CA GLN A 105 1.07 23.63 13.76
C GLN A 105 0.75 22.98 12.42
N THR A 106 -0.35 22.22 12.36
CA THR A 106 -0.88 21.62 11.13
C THR A 106 -2.24 22.21 10.86
N ALA A 107 -2.57 22.48 9.60
CA ALA A 107 -3.88 22.99 9.23
C ALA A 107 -4.98 21.98 9.59
N ASP A 108 -6.05 22.45 10.22
CA ASP A 108 -7.24 21.64 10.50
C ASP A 108 -8.09 21.57 9.23
N LEU A 109 -7.94 20.47 8.48
CA LEU A 109 -8.66 20.26 7.22
C LEU A 109 -10.17 20.15 7.43
N ASP A 110 -10.63 19.68 8.59
CA ASP A 110 -12.06 19.52 8.85
C ASP A 110 -12.70 20.87 9.17
N ALA A 111 -12.01 21.72 9.95
CA ALA A 111 -12.41 23.11 10.12
C ALA A 111 -12.43 23.86 8.78
N ILE A 112 -11.38 23.68 7.94
CA ILE A 112 -11.34 24.29 6.61
C ILE A 112 -12.51 23.83 5.74
N ARG A 113 -12.81 22.53 5.69
CA ARG A 113 -13.95 21.99 4.95
C ARG A 113 -15.28 22.53 5.46
N ALA A 114 -15.45 22.67 6.78
CA ALA A 114 -16.65 23.25 7.37
C ALA A 114 -16.85 24.71 6.94
N ILE A 115 -15.78 25.51 6.93
CA ILE A 115 -15.79 26.89 6.44
C ILE A 115 -16.16 26.94 4.95
N PHE A 116 -15.53 26.12 4.11
CA PHE A 116 -15.81 26.07 2.67
C PHE A 116 -17.27 25.72 2.38
N LYS A 117 -17.81 24.73 3.11
CA LYS A 117 -19.22 24.33 3.03
C LYS A 117 -20.16 25.44 3.49
N ALA A 118 -19.88 26.08 4.63
CA ALA A 118 -20.72 27.12 5.21
C ALA A 118 -20.82 28.37 4.32
N ASN A 119 -19.75 28.67 3.58
CA ASN A 119 -19.68 29.83 2.70
C ASN A 119 -20.03 29.54 1.23
N GLY A 120 -20.46 28.31 0.90
CA GLY A 120 -20.82 27.95 -0.47
C GLY A 120 -19.65 27.99 -1.47
N LEU A 121 -18.41 27.86 -1.00
CA LEU A 121 -17.19 28.00 -1.80
C LEU A 121 -16.84 26.74 -2.62
N GLY A 122 -17.64 25.68 -2.50
CA GLY A 122 -17.39 24.40 -3.15
C GLY A 122 -16.32 23.56 -2.44
N PRO A 123 -15.68 22.59 -3.13
CA PRO A 123 -14.66 21.74 -2.54
C PRO A 123 -13.37 22.51 -2.23
N VAL A 124 -12.64 22.06 -1.21
CA VAL A 124 -11.32 22.61 -0.88
C VAL A 124 -10.38 22.38 -2.09
N PRO A 125 -9.72 23.41 -2.62
CA PRO A 125 -8.83 23.27 -3.76
C PRO A 125 -7.64 22.39 -3.39
N MET A 126 -7.44 21.33 -4.15
CA MET A 126 -6.34 20.38 -3.98
C MET A 126 -5.42 20.43 -5.19
N LYS A 127 -4.11 20.36 -4.95
CA LYS A 127 -3.12 20.16 -6.02
C LYS A 127 -3.05 18.67 -6.38
N SER A 128 -2.89 18.36 -7.67
CA SER A 128 -2.56 16.99 -8.09
C SER A 128 -1.23 16.55 -7.48
N SER A 129 -1.17 15.29 -7.05
CA SER A 129 0.07 14.70 -6.55
C SER A 129 1.02 14.41 -7.72
N ALA A 130 2.33 14.52 -7.46
CA ALA A 130 3.34 14.15 -8.43
C ALA A 130 3.29 12.63 -8.73
N PRO A 131 3.68 12.20 -9.95
CA PRO A 131 3.75 10.78 -10.28
C PRO A 131 4.77 10.06 -9.37
N SER A 132 4.48 8.81 -9.04
CA SER A 132 5.34 7.97 -8.22
C SER A 132 6.09 6.96 -9.09
N LEU A 133 7.39 6.78 -8.84
CA LEU A 133 8.20 5.76 -9.50
C LEU A 133 7.76 4.37 -9.05
N LYS A 134 7.46 3.50 -10.01
CA LYS A 134 7.20 2.08 -9.80
C LYS A 134 8.16 1.27 -10.66
N VAL A 135 8.82 0.30 -10.04
CA VAL A 135 9.75 -0.63 -10.69
C VAL A 135 9.23 -2.04 -10.40
N GLU A 136 8.97 -2.81 -11.45
CA GLU A 136 8.46 -4.17 -11.37
C GLU A 136 9.38 -5.11 -12.17
N HIS A 137 9.65 -6.29 -11.64
CA HIS A 137 10.42 -7.31 -12.35
C HIS A 137 9.49 -8.07 -13.28
N LEU A 138 9.75 -8.01 -14.59
CA LEU A 138 8.99 -8.78 -15.57
C LEU A 138 9.46 -10.25 -15.52
N ALA A 139 8.51 -11.19 -15.43
CA ALA A 139 8.83 -12.60 -15.65
C ALA A 139 9.05 -12.85 -17.14
N GLU A 140 10.05 -13.66 -17.50
CA GLU A 140 10.32 -14.01 -18.91
C GLU A 140 9.07 -14.62 -19.56
N VAL A 141 8.64 -14.03 -20.68
CA VAL A 141 7.67 -14.64 -21.57
C VAL A 141 8.40 -15.76 -22.32
N PRO A 142 7.97 -17.03 -22.24
CA PRO A 142 8.62 -18.10 -22.99
C PRO A 142 8.52 -17.80 -24.49
N ALA A 143 9.67 -17.75 -25.16
CA ALA A 143 9.75 -17.54 -26.59
C ALA A 143 8.92 -18.59 -27.33
N ALA A 144 7.98 -18.13 -28.16
CA ALA A 144 7.19 -19.01 -29.02
C ALA A 144 8.14 -19.82 -29.92
N ALA A 145 8.06 -21.15 -29.81
CA ALA A 145 8.87 -22.07 -30.61
C ALA A 145 8.66 -21.82 -32.12
N PRO A 146 9.73 -21.87 -32.95
CA PRO A 146 9.59 -21.68 -34.38
C PRO A 146 8.77 -22.82 -34.99
N VAL A 147 7.71 -22.45 -35.72
CA VAL A 147 6.94 -23.39 -36.55
C VAL A 147 7.84 -23.85 -37.69
N LEU A 148 8.27 -25.12 -37.64
CA LEU A 148 8.93 -25.78 -38.76
C LEU A 148 7.95 -25.89 -39.93
N VAL A 149 8.17 -25.10 -40.99
CA VAL A 149 7.51 -25.30 -42.28
C VAL A 149 8.26 -26.42 -43.00
N ALA A 150 7.65 -27.60 -43.09
CA ALA A 150 8.13 -28.70 -43.92
C ALA A 150 7.91 -28.35 -45.40
N ALA A 151 8.96 -28.54 -46.21
CA ALA A 151 8.98 -28.37 -47.66
C ALA A 151 8.36 -29.56 -48.40
#